data_AF-A0AAU9UV01-F1
#
_entry.id   AF-A0AAU9UV01-F1
#
_cell.length_a   1.000
_cell.length_b   1.000
_cell.length_c   1.000
_cell.angle_alpha   90.00
_cell.angle_beta   90.00
_cell.angle_gamma   90.00
#
_symmetry.space_group_name_H-M   'P 1'
#
loop_
_entity.id
_entity.type
_entity.pdbx_description
1 polymer ?
#
loop_
_entity_poly.entity_id
_entity_poly.type
_entity_poly.pdbx_seq_one_letter_code
_entity_poly.pdbx_strand_id
1 'polypeptide(L)'
;MASVFWDAEGIIMMEYLENCVIITGTHYADPIIFREAIKEKRHRIMQAEVLFHQDNAPAHKAAVAKTAIQETGFKLLDHPTYLPDLTSKVKI
;
A
#
# COMPACT_ATOMS: atom_id res chain seq x y z
N MET A 1 -8.25 14.04 -3.46
CA MET A 1 -8.09 12.63 -3.92
C MET A 1 -8.01 11.75 -2.67
N ALA A 2 -8.34 10.45 -2.73
CA ALA A 2 -8.23 9.59 -1.53
C ALA A 2 -7.48 8.30 -1.84
N SER A 3 -6.52 7.97 -0.98
CA SER A 3 -5.81 6.68 -0.94
C SER A 3 -6.47 5.82 0.12
N VAL A 4 -6.86 4.60 -0.22
CA VAL A 4 -7.55 3.68 0.69
C VAL A 4 -6.81 2.35 0.69
N PHE A 5 -6.54 1.86 1.89
CA PHE A 5 -5.87 0.61 2.15
C PHE A 5 -6.78 -0.29 2.98
N TRP A 6 -6.97 -1.52 2.52
CA TRP A 6 -7.96 -2.42 3.11
C TRP A 6 -7.57 -3.88 2.90
N ASP A 7 -8.15 -4.74 3.72
CA ASP A 7 -8.05 -6.19 3.64
C ASP A 7 -9.44 -6.83 3.70
N ALA A 8 -9.50 -8.17 3.78
CA ALA A 8 -10.78 -8.89 3.87
C ALA A 8 -11.60 -8.52 5.12
N GLU A 9 -10.99 -7.96 6.16
CA GLU A 9 -11.65 -7.51 7.39
C GLU A 9 -12.06 -6.01 7.32
N GLY A 10 -11.77 -5.31 6.22
CA GLY A 10 -12.20 -3.93 5.97
C GLY A 10 -11.05 -2.90 5.85
N ILE A 11 -11.39 -1.63 6.06
CA ILE A 11 -10.47 -0.49 5.81
C ILE A 11 -9.47 -0.35 6.95
N ILE A 12 -8.18 -0.43 6.61
CA ILE A 12 -7.06 -0.24 7.52
C ILE A 12 -6.69 1.24 7.60
N MET A 13 -6.50 1.89 6.45
CA MET A 13 -6.08 3.30 6.42
C MET A 13 -6.77 4.03 5.27
N MET A 14 -7.11 5.28 5.52
CA MET A 14 -7.65 6.19 4.51
C MET A 14 -6.95 7.53 4.66
N GLU A 15 -6.33 7.97 3.59
CA GLU A 15 -5.65 9.26 3.52
C GLU A 15 -6.36 10.14 2.51
N TYR A 16 -6.79 11.31 2.98
CA TYR A 16 -7.38 12.33 2.13
C TYR A 16 -6.30 13.31 1.70
N LEU A 17 -6.01 13.31 0.40
CA LEU A 17 -5.04 14.19 -0.20
C LEU A 17 -5.74 15.47 -0.65
N GLU A 18 -5.11 16.60 -0.33
CA GLU A 18 -5.53 17.92 -0.80
C GLU A 18 -5.69 17.95 -2.33
N ASN A 19 -6.53 18.87 -2.80
CA ASN A 19 -6.79 19.00 -4.22
C ASN A 19 -5.50 19.38 -4.97
N CYS A 20 -5.27 18.72 -6.11
CA CYS A 20 -4.10 18.91 -6.99
C CYS A 20 -2.74 18.39 -6.48
N VAL A 21 -2.71 17.56 -5.43
CA VAL A 21 -1.45 16.87 -5.03
C VAL A 21 -1.21 15.64 -5.91
N ILE A 22 -0.03 15.60 -6.55
CA ILE A 22 0.46 14.42 -7.27
C ILE A 22 1.08 13.48 -6.23
N ILE A 23 0.56 12.25 -6.11
CA ILE A 23 1.20 11.22 -5.30
C ILE A 23 2.54 10.90 -5.96
N THR A 24 3.64 11.27 -5.30
CA THR A 24 4.99 10.90 -5.71
C THR A 24 5.39 9.60 -5.03
N GLY A 25 6.40 8.91 -5.57
CA GLY A 25 6.94 7.72 -4.94
C GLY A 25 7.48 7.99 -3.53
N THR A 26 8.02 9.18 -3.26
CA THR A 26 8.52 9.56 -1.92
C THR A 26 7.40 9.77 -0.91
N HIS A 27 6.28 10.35 -1.33
CA HIS A 27 5.11 10.51 -0.48
C HIS A 27 4.48 9.16 -0.13
N TYR A 28 4.42 8.25 -1.11
CA TYR A 28 3.92 6.89 -0.90
C TYR A 28 4.88 6.00 -0.10
N ALA A 29 6.17 6.34 -0.08
CA ALA A 29 7.21 5.56 0.59
C ALA A 29 7.29 5.80 2.11
N ASP A 30 6.31 6.45 2.74
CA ASP A 30 6.30 6.60 4.20
C ASP A 30 5.89 5.26 4.86
N PRO A 31 6.86 4.43 5.31
CA PRO A 31 6.58 3.07 5.76
C PRO A 31 6.09 3.03 7.21
N ILE A 32 6.31 4.12 7.96
CA ILE A 32 6.02 4.21 9.40
C ILE A 32 4.51 4.24 9.60
N ILE A 33 3.83 5.12 8.87
CA ILE A 33 2.37 5.27 8.93
C ILE A 33 1.69 3.94 8.59
N PHE A 34 2.21 3.25 7.59
CA PHE A 34 1.65 1.99 7.10
C PHE A 34 1.73 0.86 8.12
N ARG A 35 2.91 0.67 8.70
CA ARG A 35 3.17 -0.41 9.64
C ARG A 35 2.43 -0.17 10.96
N GLU A 36 2.33 1.07 11.41
CA GLU A 36 1.61 1.43 12.62
C GLU A 36 0.10 1.22 12.48
N ALA A 37 -0.50 1.65 11.37
CA ALA A 37 -1.92 1.46 11.10
C ALA A 37 -2.31 -0.04 11.07
N ILE A 38 -1.47 -0.88 10.47
CA ILE A 38 -1.68 -2.34 10.45
C ILE A 38 -1.46 -2.94 11.85
N LYS A 39 -0.45 -2.50 12.61
CA LYS A 39 -0.25 -2.97 13.99
C LYS A 39 -1.46 -2.67 14.87
N GLU A 40 -2.02 -1.46 14.75
CA GLU A 40 -3.17 -1.05 15.55
C GLU A 40 -4.43 -1.85 15.20
N LYS A 41 -4.77 -1.93 13.90
CA LYS A 41 -6.04 -2.53 13.46
C LYS A 41 -5.98 -4.03 13.23
N ARG A 42 -4.79 -4.57 12.99
CA ARG A 42 -4.52 -5.95 12.55
C ARG A 42 -3.33 -6.57 13.27
N HIS A 43 -3.20 -6.31 14.57
CA HIS A 43 -2.13 -6.84 15.43
C HIS A 43 -1.90 -8.35 15.26
N ARG A 44 -2.95 -9.13 14.99
CA ARG A 44 -2.91 -10.58 14.84
C ARG A 44 -2.18 -11.04 13.58
N ILE A 45 -2.18 -10.25 12.51
CA ILE A 45 -1.60 -10.60 11.20
C ILE A 45 -0.11 -10.24 11.12
N MET A 46 0.38 -9.37 12.03
CA MET A 46 1.80 -8.99 12.14
C MET A 46 2.74 -10.13 12.52
N GLN A 47 2.20 -11.30 12.92
CA GLN A 47 2.98 -12.50 13.18
C GLN A 47 3.16 -13.40 11.94
N ALA A 48 2.44 -13.10 10.85
CA ALA A 48 2.49 -13.81 9.58
C ALA A 48 3.07 -12.94 8.47
N GLU A 49 3.49 -13.56 7.37
CA GLU A 49 3.90 -12.83 6.17
C GLU A 49 2.69 -12.09 5.58
N VAL A 50 2.79 -10.77 5.44
CA VAL A 50 1.76 -9.92 4.85
C VAL A 50 2.06 -9.72 3.36
N LEU A 51 1.07 -9.99 2.52
CA LEU A 51 1.19 -9.92 1.06
C LEU A 51 0.61 -8.60 0.56
N PHE A 52 1.48 -7.69 0.13
CA PHE A 52 1.07 -6.38 -0.31
C PHE A 52 0.76 -6.33 -1.81
N HIS A 53 -0.45 -5.93 -2.18
CA HIS A 53 -0.91 -5.78 -3.55
C HIS A 53 -1.19 -4.32 -3.89
N GLN A 54 -0.56 -3.81 -4.94
CA GLN A 54 -0.76 -2.46 -5.46
C GLN A 54 -0.84 -2.47 -6.98
N ASP A 55 -1.44 -1.43 -7.55
CA ASP A 55 -1.46 -1.25 -9.00
C ASP A 55 -0.08 -0.79 -9.55
N ASN A 56 0.02 -0.69 -10.87
CA ASN A 56 1.26 -0.35 -11.56
C ASN A 56 1.47 1.18 -11.72
N ALA A 57 0.83 2.02 -10.88
CA ALA A 57 0.99 3.47 -10.96
C ALA A 57 2.46 3.91 -10.79
N PRO A 58 2.92 4.99 -11.45
CA PRO A 58 4.32 5.40 -11.41
C PRO A 58 4.89 5.60 -9.99
N ALA A 59 4.08 6.11 -9.06
CA ALA A 59 4.47 6.29 -7.66
C ALA A 59 4.71 4.95 -6.95
N HIS A 60 3.84 3.97 -7.17
CA HIS A 60 3.91 2.63 -6.57
C HIS A 60 5.08 1.80 -7.14
N LYS A 61 5.47 2.07 -8.39
CA LYS A 61 6.64 1.45 -9.02
C LYS A 61 7.97 2.07 -8.60
N ALA A 62 7.96 3.24 -7.99
CA ALA A 62 9.18 3.95 -7.62
C ALA A 62 10.07 3.08 -6.72
N ALA A 63 11.38 3.11 -6.94
CA ALA A 63 12.32 2.30 -6.16
C ALA A 63 12.18 2.59 -4.66
N VAL A 64 12.06 3.87 -4.29
CA VAL A 64 11.84 4.32 -2.91
C VAL A 64 10.59 3.70 -2.26
N ALA A 65 9.49 3.60 -3.02
CA ALA A 65 8.25 2.99 -2.55
C ALA A 65 8.40 1.48 -2.33
N LYS A 66 9.04 0.79 -3.28
CA LYS A 66 9.30 -0.66 -3.16
C LYS A 66 10.22 -0.97 -1.99
N THR A 67 11.28 -0.18 -1.79
CA THR A 67 12.20 -0.33 -0.66
C THR A 67 11.47 -0.12 0.65
N ALA A 68 10.65 0.93 0.78
CA ALA A 68 9.84 1.19 1.97
C ALA A 68 8.93 -0.01 2.34
N ILE A 69 8.23 -0.59 1.36
CA ILE A 69 7.37 -1.78 1.57
C ILE A 69 8.18 -3.01 2.00
N GLN A 70 9.39 -3.17 1.46
CA GLN A 70 10.27 -4.28 1.86
C GLN A 70 10.79 -4.08 3.29
N GLU A 71 11.12 -2.84 3.68
CA GLU A 71 11.58 -2.50 5.03
C GLU A 71 10.51 -2.71 6.11
N THR A 72 9.21 -2.64 5.76
CA THR A 72 8.13 -3.01 6.69
C THR A 72 8.03 -4.52 6.92
N GLY A 73 8.72 -5.34 6.13
CA GLY A 73 8.66 -6.80 6.16
C GLY A 73 7.51 -7.38 5.34
N PHE A 74 6.91 -6.59 4.44
CA PHE A 74 5.82 -7.05 3.58
C PHE A 74 6.36 -7.58 2.27
N LYS A 75 5.70 -8.61 1.74
CA LYS A 75 6.03 -9.19 0.45
C LYS A 75 5.16 -8.54 -0.62
N LEU A 76 5.80 -7.76 -1.48
CA LEU A 76 5.13 -7.15 -2.63
C LEU A 76 4.74 -8.25 -3.65
N LEU A 77 3.46 -8.32 -4.00
CA LEU A 77 2.95 -9.18 -5.05
C LEU A 77 3.20 -8.58 -6.43
N ASP A 78 3.70 -9.39 -7.37
CA ASP A 78 3.83 -8.98 -8.76
C ASP A 78 2.45 -8.76 -9.39
N HIS A 79 2.26 -7.60 -10.00
CA HIS A 79 1.06 -7.27 -10.75
C HIS A 79 1.38 -7.24 -12.26
N PRO A 80 0.66 -8.01 -13.10
CA PRO A 80 0.85 -7.98 -14.54
C PRO A 80 0.58 -6.58 -15.10
N THR A 81 1.30 -6.19 -16.14
CA THR A 81 1.07 -4.88 -16.78
C THR A 81 -0.22 -4.93 -17.59
N TYR A 82 -1.12 -3.96 -17.39
CA TYR A 82 -2.38 -3.78 -18.13
C TYR A 82 -3.43 -4.89 -17.95
N LEU A 83 -3.71 -5.30 -16.70
CA LEU A 83 -4.92 -6.05 -16.35
C LEU A 83 -5.84 -5.22 -15.45
N PRO A 84 -6.57 -4.23 -16.01
CA PRO A 84 -7.47 -3.38 -15.23
C PRO A 84 -8.53 -4.19 -14.47
N ASP A 85 -9.02 -5.30 -15.03
CA ASP A 85 -10.01 -6.18 -14.39
C ASP A 85 -9.46 -6.95 -13.16
N LEU A 86 -8.14 -7.03 -13.00
CA LEU A 86 -7.48 -7.61 -11.82
C LEU A 86 -6.98 -6.53 -10.85
N THR A 87 -7.28 -5.26 -11.11
CA THR A 87 -6.80 -4.14 -10.31
C THR A 87 -7.84 -3.76 -9.26
N SER A 88 -7.96 -4.53 -8.18
CA SER A 88 -8.62 -4.02 -6.98
C SER A 88 -7.70 -2.98 -6.31
N LYS A 89 -8.20 -1.76 -6.11
CA LYS A 89 -7.45 -0.67 -5.45
C LYS A 89 -6.82 -1.20 -4.16
N VAL A 90 -5.50 -1.14 -4.10
CA VAL A 90 -4.57 -1.55 -3.02
C VAL A 90 -5.14 -2.48 -1.94
N LYS A 91 -4.69 -3.74 -1.95
CA LYS A 91 -5.08 -4.79 -1.00
C LYS A 91 -3.84 -5.19 -0.18
N ILE A 92 -3.96 -5.15 1.14
CA ILE A 92 -2.94 -5.63 2.09
C ILE A 92 -3.25 -7.08 2.47
#